data_AF-A0A2N3GVW6-F1
#
_entry.id   AF-A0A2N3GVW6-F1
#
_cell.length_a   1.000
_cell.length_b   1.000
_cell.length_c   1.000
_cell.angle_alpha   90.00
_cell.angle_beta   90.00
_cell.angle_gamma   90.00
#
_symmetry.space_group_name_H-M   'P 1'
#
loop_
_entity.id
_entity.type
_entity.pdbx_description
1 polymer ?
#
loop_
_entity_poly.entity_id
_entity_poly.type
_entity_poly.pdbx_seq_one_letter_code
_entity_poly.pdbx_strand_id
1 'polypeptide(L)'
;MRVLGLDIGSRSVDAVWLEDGRIVDWAVADSGFDPGSAAAVFVERNAHDAIVSTGYGRHGARERFGGTAVTEITAYGVGAARLFPHAFSVLDIGGQDTKVISLGPGGKVTDFEMNDKCAAGTGKFLEVMARALGFSLEEMAEQGIAASTGVSISSMCTVFAESEVTGLVHRGEDRARIARGLHESIAKRTLSSLKRVNARGPLVFAGGVAKNPAMVALISEGFEGDVLVPEEAQTVGALGAALSLGAAAHQ
;
A
#
# COMPACT_ATOMS: atom_id res chain seq x y z
N MET A 1 -23.36 11.33 12.77
CA MET A 1 -22.10 12.10 12.62
C MET A 1 -21.37 11.57 11.40
N ARG A 2 -20.96 12.48 10.51
CA ARG A 2 -20.21 12.17 9.29
C ARG A 2 -18.73 12.48 9.46
N VAL A 3 -17.87 11.52 9.16
CA VAL A 3 -16.42 11.67 9.28
C VAL A 3 -15.77 11.39 7.94
N LEU A 4 -14.90 12.31 7.50
CA LEU A 4 -14.05 12.13 6.35
C LEU A 4 -12.67 11.65 6.83
N GLY A 5 -12.29 10.44 6.43
CA GLY A 5 -10.91 9.95 6.53
C GLY A 5 -10.15 10.24 5.26
N LEU A 6 -8.97 10.86 5.38
CA LEU A 6 -8.07 11.13 4.27
C LEU A 6 -6.75 10.39 4.48
N ASP A 7 -6.31 9.62 3.49
CA ASP A 7 -4.93 9.11 3.42
C ASP A 7 -4.19 9.88 2.33
N ILE A 8 -3.24 10.73 2.75
CA ILE A 8 -2.45 11.57 1.84
C ILE A 8 -1.12 10.90 1.56
N GLY A 9 -1.13 9.93 0.66
CA GLY A 9 0.03 9.16 0.25
C GLY A 9 0.95 9.89 -0.74
N SER A 10 2.05 9.22 -1.08
CA SER A 10 3.05 9.72 -2.04
C SER A 10 2.69 9.52 -3.51
N ARG A 11 1.67 8.69 -3.79
CA ARG A 11 1.22 8.33 -5.15
C ARG A 11 -0.28 8.47 -5.32
N SER A 12 -1.05 8.18 -4.27
CA SER A 12 -2.49 8.38 -4.22
C SER A 12 -2.88 9.29 -3.06
N VAL A 13 -4.02 9.95 -3.22
CA VAL A 13 -4.82 10.48 -2.13
C VAL A 13 -6.10 9.65 -2.09
N ASP A 14 -6.42 9.13 -0.92
CA ASP A 14 -7.55 8.23 -0.72
C ASP A 14 -8.51 8.83 0.31
N ALA A 15 -9.81 8.67 0.10
CA ALA A 15 -10.86 9.24 0.94
C ALA A 15 -11.94 8.21 1.26
N VAL A 16 -12.41 8.22 2.51
CA VAL A 16 -13.56 7.42 2.96
C VAL A 16 -14.48 8.30 3.78
N TRP A 17 -15.77 8.33 3.42
CA TRP A 17 -16.81 8.97 4.22
C TRP A 17 -17.51 7.93 5.05
N LEU A 18 -17.53 8.15 6.36
CA LEU A 18 -18.34 7.39 7.30
C LEU A 18 -19.57 8.19 7.72
N GLU A 19 -20.72 7.56 7.79
CA GLU A 19 -21.90 8.05 8.50
C GLU A 19 -22.29 7.01 9.54
N ASP A 20 -22.27 7.42 10.81
CA ASP A 20 -22.62 6.55 11.96
C ASP A 20 -21.87 5.20 11.96
N GLY A 21 -20.58 5.25 11.61
CA GLY A 21 -19.68 4.09 11.59
C GLY A 21 -19.79 3.19 10.36
N ARG A 22 -20.56 3.59 9.35
CA ARG A 22 -20.72 2.87 8.07
C ARG A 22 -20.12 3.67 6.93
N ILE A 23 -19.45 2.97 6.01
CA ILE A 23 -18.93 3.58 4.78
C ILE A 23 -20.12 3.97 3.90
N VAL A 24 -20.21 5.25 3.54
CA VAL A 24 -21.25 5.78 2.65
C VAL A 24 -20.70 6.20 1.28
N ASP A 25 -19.41 6.51 1.20
CA ASP A 25 -18.71 6.81 -0.06
C ASP A 25 -17.20 6.60 0.13
N TRP A 26 -16.49 6.41 -0.97
CA TRP A 26 -15.03 6.40 -1.01
C TRP A 26 -14.51 6.90 -2.35
N ALA A 27 -13.27 7.35 -2.37
CA ALA A 27 -12.61 7.84 -3.58
C ALA A 27 -11.11 7.64 -3.51
N VAL A 28 -10.49 7.47 -4.68
CA VAL A 28 -9.04 7.41 -4.87
C VAL A 28 -8.69 8.37 -6.00
N ALA A 29 -7.66 9.18 -5.80
CA ALA A 29 -7.11 10.07 -6.82
C ALA A 29 -5.59 9.96 -6.86
N ASP A 30 -5.02 10.27 -8.02
CA ASP A 30 -3.59 10.47 -8.15
C ASP A 30 -3.17 11.69 -7.30
N SER A 31 -2.12 11.54 -6.49
CA SER A 31 -1.60 12.65 -5.67
C SER A 31 -1.04 13.79 -6.52
N GLY A 32 -0.60 13.48 -7.75
CA GLY A 32 0.04 14.42 -8.67
C GLY A 32 1.24 15.11 -8.03
N PHE A 33 1.41 16.39 -8.35
CA PHE A 33 2.46 17.25 -7.79
C PHE A 33 1.98 18.08 -6.58
N ASP A 34 0.66 18.12 -6.35
CA ASP A 34 0.03 18.85 -5.23
C ASP A 34 -1.03 17.97 -4.56
N PRO A 35 -0.60 17.07 -3.64
CA PRO A 35 -1.53 16.20 -2.92
C PRO A 35 -2.54 16.99 -2.07
N GLY A 36 -2.21 18.21 -1.66
CA GLY A 36 -3.12 19.06 -0.91
C GLY A 36 -4.31 19.51 -1.75
N SER A 37 -4.09 19.86 -3.02
CA SER A 37 -5.18 20.19 -3.93
C SER A 37 -5.99 18.96 -4.35
N ALA A 38 -5.36 17.80 -4.52
CA ALA A 38 -6.09 16.55 -4.72
C ALA A 38 -7.01 16.22 -3.52
N ALA A 39 -6.52 16.41 -2.30
CA ALA A 39 -7.31 16.25 -1.08
C ALA A 39 -8.46 17.26 -0.97
N ALA A 40 -8.26 18.51 -1.41
CA ALA A 40 -9.29 19.55 -1.37
C ALA A 40 -10.53 19.16 -2.19
N VAL A 41 -10.35 18.50 -3.35
CA VAL A 41 -11.45 17.98 -4.16
C VAL A 41 -12.33 17.02 -3.36
N PHE A 42 -11.73 16.18 -2.52
CA PHE A 42 -12.50 15.29 -1.64
C PHE A 42 -13.18 16.05 -0.52
N VAL A 43 -12.47 16.95 0.17
CA VAL A 43 -13.09 17.78 1.22
C VAL A 43 -14.35 18.49 0.71
N GLU A 44 -14.35 18.99 -0.53
CA GLU A 44 -15.50 19.69 -1.11
C GLU A 44 -16.60 18.76 -1.68
N ARG A 45 -16.28 17.48 -1.96
CA ARG A 45 -17.18 16.55 -2.66
C ARG A 45 -18.44 16.21 -1.86
N ASN A 46 -18.30 15.97 -0.54
CA ASN A 46 -19.39 15.50 0.32
C ASN A 46 -19.35 16.20 1.69
N ALA A 47 -20.53 16.47 2.25
CA ALA A 47 -20.67 17.03 3.59
C ALA A 47 -20.11 16.09 4.68
N HIS A 48 -19.39 16.66 5.64
CA HIS A 48 -18.76 15.95 6.75
C HIS A 48 -18.70 16.88 7.99
N ASP A 49 -18.76 16.30 9.18
CA ASP A 49 -18.70 17.02 10.46
C ASP A 49 -17.27 17.08 11.01
N ALA A 50 -16.42 16.12 10.64
CA ALA A 50 -15.04 16.01 11.09
C ALA A 50 -14.13 15.42 10.00
N ILE A 51 -12.84 15.78 10.06
CA ILE A 51 -11.79 15.25 9.20
C ILE A 51 -10.73 14.56 10.07
N VAL A 52 -10.31 13.38 9.66
CA VAL A 52 -9.12 12.71 10.21
C VAL A 52 -8.16 12.39 9.06
N SER A 53 -6.94 12.91 9.13
CA SER A 53 -5.93 12.69 8.10
C SER A 53 -4.85 11.69 8.54
N THR A 54 -4.38 10.90 7.59
CA THR A 54 -3.21 10.04 7.68
C THR A 54 -2.38 10.18 6.40
N GLY A 55 -1.34 9.37 6.25
CA GLY A 55 -0.40 9.51 5.13
C GLY A 55 0.78 10.43 5.44
N TYR A 56 1.69 10.52 4.47
CA TYR A 56 2.80 11.48 4.43
C TYR A 56 2.31 12.92 4.59
N GLY A 57 1.22 13.26 3.90
CA GLY A 57 0.67 14.62 3.87
C GLY A 57 -0.25 14.97 5.03
N ARG A 58 -0.43 14.08 6.04
CA ARG A 58 -1.44 14.27 7.11
C ARG A 58 -1.34 15.60 7.84
N HIS A 59 -0.13 16.07 8.12
CA HIS A 59 0.09 17.30 8.87
C HIS A 59 -0.30 18.52 8.02
N GLY A 60 0.10 18.55 6.75
CA GLY A 60 -0.33 19.59 5.81
C GLY A 60 -1.84 19.58 5.58
N ALA A 61 -2.47 18.41 5.48
CA ALA A 61 -3.93 18.30 5.40
C ALA A 61 -4.62 18.82 6.67
N ARG A 62 -4.10 18.49 7.86
CA ARG A 62 -4.63 19.02 9.13
C ARG A 62 -4.50 20.54 9.22
N GLU A 63 -3.37 21.09 8.80
CA GLU A 63 -3.15 22.54 8.79
C GLU A 63 -4.07 23.26 7.80
N ARG A 64 -4.31 22.66 6.63
CA ARG A 64 -5.12 23.24 5.56
C ARG A 64 -6.62 23.10 5.78
N PHE A 65 -7.08 21.96 6.30
CA PHE A 65 -8.52 21.61 6.38
C PHE A 65 -9.04 21.49 7.83
N GLY A 66 -8.16 21.56 8.83
CA GLY A 66 -8.52 21.31 10.22
C GLY A 66 -8.60 19.82 10.55
N GLY A 67 -9.21 19.51 11.71
CA GLY A 67 -9.39 18.13 12.18
C GLY A 67 -8.18 17.56 12.94
N THR A 68 -8.05 16.23 12.93
CA THR A 68 -6.98 15.52 13.64
C THR A 68 -6.12 14.69 12.69
N ALA A 69 -4.86 14.46 13.05
CA ALA A 69 -3.97 13.62 12.27
C ALA A 69 -3.59 12.35 13.06
N VAL A 70 -3.54 11.21 12.40
CA VAL A 70 -3.12 9.92 12.95
C VAL A 70 -2.04 9.28 12.08
N THR A 71 -1.16 8.47 12.67
CA THR A 71 -0.12 7.78 11.91
C THR A 71 -0.70 6.72 10.99
N GLU A 72 -0.06 6.48 9.85
CA GLU A 72 -0.48 5.43 8.90
C GLU A 72 -0.47 4.06 9.55
N ILE A 73 0.51 3.80 10.43
CA ILE A 73 0.59 2.53 11.17
C ILE A 73 -0.67 2.29 12.01
N THR A 74 -1.17 3.33 12.68
CA THR A 74 -2.42 3.24 13.46
C THR A 74 -3.61 3.10 12.53
N ALA A 75 -3.69 3.94 11.48
CA ALA A 75 -4.80 3.97 10.56
C ALA A 75 -4.97 2.61 9.85
N TYR A 76 -3.92 2.06 9.25
CA TYR A 76 -3.98 0.75 8.59
C TYR A 76 -4.34 -0.37 9.56
N GLY A 77 -3.85 -0.35 10.81
CA GLY A 77 -4.24 -1.32 11.83
C GLY A 77 -5.74 -1.27 12.17
N VAL A 78 -6.28 -0.06 12.37
CA VAL A 78 -7.71 0.16 12.66
C VAL A 78 -8.58 -0.20 11.44
N GLY A 79 -8.18 0.23 10.24
CA GLY A 79 -8.89 -0.05 9.00
C GLY A 79 -8.93 -1.54 8.69
N ALA A 80 -7.80 -2.23 8.83
CA ALA A 80 -7.72 -3.69 8.66
C ALA A 80 -8.62 -4.43 9.66
N ALA A 81 -8.59 -4.06 10.95
CA ALA A 81 -9.44 -4.69 11.96
C ALA A 81 -10.94 -4.43 11.74
N ARG A 82 -11.31 -3.31 11.10
CA ARG A 82 -12.71 -3.04 10.73
C ARG A 82 -13.22 -3.94 9.61
N LEU A 83 -12.38 -4.21 8.63
CA LEU A 83 -12.71 -5.04 7.46
C LEU A 83 -12.60 -6.53 7.79
N PHE A 84 -11.56 -6.90 8.53
CA PHE A 84 -11.22 -8.27 8.89
C PHE A 84 -10.90 -8.33 10.39
N PRO A 85 -11.91 -8.51 11.27
CA PRO A 85 -11.72 -8.50 12.74
C PRO A 85 -10.78 -9.56 13.29
N HIS A 86 -10.48 -10.59 12.50
CA HIS A 86 -9.57 -11.69 12.85
C HIS A 86 -8.17 -11.53 12.25
N ALA A 87 -7.88 -10.43 11.54
CA ALA A 87 -6.56 -10.18 11.00
C ALA A 87 -5.51 -10.02 12.11
N PHE A 88 -4.35 -10.64 11.92
CA PHE A 88 -3.22 -10.53 12.84
C PHE A 88 -2.08 -9.69 12.29
N SER A 89 -2.11 -9.33 11.01
CA SER A 89 -1.08 -8.51 10.41
C SER A 89 -1.61 -7.71 9.22
N VAL A 90 -0.91 -6.63 8.89
CA VAL A 90 -1.12 -5.84 7.68
C VAL A 90 0.19 -5.76 6.91
N LEU A 91 0.12 -5.99 5.60
CA LEU A 91 1.13 -5.62 4.64
C LEU A 91 0.54 -4.47 3.81
N ASP A 92 1.15 -3.31 3.83
CA ASP A 92 0.84 -2.21 2.91
C ASP A 92 2.05 -2.00 2.00
N ILE A 93 1.84 -2.11 0.68
CA ILE A 93 2.85 -1.72 -0.30
C ILE A 93 2.27 -0.58 -1.14
N GLY A 94 2.71 0.63 -0.78
CA GLY A 94 2.36 1.86 -1.46
C GLY A 94 3.27 2.19 -2.65
N GLY A 95 3.20 3.44 -3.09
CA GLY A 95 4.03 3.95 -4.18
C GLY A 95 5.51 4.05 -3.80
N GLN A 96 5.83 4.60 -2.64
CA GLN A 96 7.22 4.90 -2.23
C GLN A 96 7.66 4.20 -0.95
N ASP A 97 6.74 3.52 -0.25
CA ASP A 97 7.08 2.78 0.96
C ASP A 97 6.43 1.40 1.01
N THR A 98 6.84 0.65 2.03
CA THR A 98 6.25 -0.63 2.40
C THR A 98 6.17 -0.69 3.91
N LYS A 99 5.04 -1.15 4.43
CA LYS A 99 4.76 -1.27 5.86
C LYS A 99 4.34 -2.70 6.15
N VAL A 100 4.95 -3.30 7.16
CA VAL A 100 4.49 -4.57 7.74
C VAL A 100 4.14 -4.31 9.19
N ILE A 101 2.94 -4.69 9.59
CA ILE A 101 2.35 -4.34 10.88
C ILE A 101 1.83 -5.61 11.52
N SER A 102 2.25 -5.89 12.75
CA SER A 102 1.66 -6.95 13.59
C SER A 102 0.56 -6.35 14.46
N LEU A 103 -0.58 -7.02 14.50
CA LEU A 103 -1.79 -6.58 15.17
C LEU A 103 -2.10 -7.46 16.38
N GLY A 104 -2.51 -6.79 17.46
CA GLY A 104 -3.21 -7.37 18.59
C GLY A 104 -4.73 -7.16 18.49
N PRO A 105 -5.48 -7.52 19.54
CA PRO A 105 -6.93 -7.39 19.57
C PRO A 105 -7.42 -5.98 19.22
N GLY A 106 -8.43 -5.89 18.36
CA GLY A 106 -9.04 -4.62 17.96
C GLY A 106 -8.17 -3.74 17.05
N GLY A 107 -7.16 -4.31 16.37
CA GLY A 107 -6.29 -3.57 15.47
C GLY A 107 -5.17 -2.79 16.18
N LYS A 108 -4.94 -3.06 17.47
CA LYS A 108 -3.84 -2.45 18.22
C LYS A 108 -2.51 -2.88 17.63
N VAL A 109 -1.69 -1.94 17.21
CA VAL A 109 -0.34 -2.20 16.70
C VAL A 109 0.53 -2.75 17.83
N THR A 110 1.12 -3.93 17.63
CA THR A 110 2.05 -4.54 18.58
C THR A 110 3.50 -4.43 18.15
N ASP A 111 3.75 -4.44 16.84
CA ASP A 111 5.07 -4.26 16.23
C ASP A 111 4.89 -3.79 14.79
N PHE A 112 5.88 -3.12 14.22
CA PHE A 112 5.87 -2.73 12.81
C PHE A 112 7.29 -2.48 12.26
N GLU A 113 7.43 -2.66 10.95
CA GLU A 113 8.59 -2.24 10.18
C GLU A 113 8.10 -1.44 8.97
N MET A 114 8.76 -0.32 8.71
CA MET A 114 8.49 0.52 7.54
C MET A 114 9.79 0.76 6.77
N ASN A 115 9.71 0.60 5.45
CA ASN A 115 10.78 1.00 4.53
C ASN A 115 10.29 2.16 3.66
N ASP A 116 10.77 3.36 3.96
CA ASP A 116 10.44 4.63 3.30
C ASP A 116 11.64 5.28 2.60
N LYS A 117 12.85 4.71 2.75
CA LYS A 117 14.10 5.28 2.20
C LYS A 117 14.49 4.74 0.83
N CYS A 118 13.84 3.66 0.40
CA CYS A 118 14.24 2.93 -0.80
C CYS A 118 13.03 2.48 -1.60
N ALA A 119 13.01 2.87 -2.88
CA ALA A 119 11.99 2.44 -3.83
C ALA A 119 11.98 0.92 -4.07
N ALA A 120 13.08 0.22 -3.75
CA ALA A 120 13.14 -1.22 -3.88
C ALA A 120 12.03 -1.90 -3.07
N GLY A 121 11.15 -2.61 -3.78
CA GLY A 121 10.02 -3.30 -3.18
C GLY A 121 8.72 -2.51 -3.10
N THR A 122 8.64 -1.33 -3.73
CA THR A 122 7.45 -0.48 -3.74
C THR A 122 6.82 -0.40 -5.13
N GLY A 123 5.64 0.23 -5.24
CA GLY A 123 5.01 0.50 -6.53
C GLY A 123 5.90 1.30 -7.49
N LYS A 124 6.75 2.21 -6.96
CA LYS A 124 7.68 2.99 -7.78
C LYS A 124 8.72 2.13 -8.48
N PHE A 125 9.20 1.08 -7.83
CA PHE A 125 10.10 0.13 -8.48
C PHE A 125 9.39 -0.58 -9.64
N LEU A 126 8.16 -1.05 -9.43
CA LEU A 126 7.36 -1.67 -10.48
C LEU A 126 7.13 -0.72 -11.66
N GLU A 127 6.82 0.56 -11.41
CA GLU A 127 6.66 1.57 -12.48
C GLU A 127 7.92 1.71 -13.34
N VAL A 128 9.10 1.80 -12.70
CA VAL A 128 10.37 1.96 -13.43
C VAL A 128 10.67 0.70 -14.24
N MET A 129 10.48 -0.48 -13.65
CA MET A 129 10.76 -1.74 -14.33
C MET A 129 9.78 -2.04 -15.46
N ALA A 130 8.50 -1.73 -15.30
CA ALA A 130 7.50 -1.87 -16.36
C ALA A 130 7.91 -1.03 -17.58
N ARG A 131 8.31 0.23 -17.35
CA ARG A 131 8.84 1.10 -18.41
C ARG A 131 10.10 0.54 -19.06
N ALA A 132 11.06 0.06 -18.28
CA ALA A 132 12.31 -0.53 -18.80
C ALA A 132 12.03 -1.80 -19.65
N LEU A 133 11.00 -2.55 -19.28
CA LEU A 133 10.53 -3.69 -20.04
C LEU A 133 9.65 -3.30 -21.22
N GLY A 134 9.18 -2.05 -21.34
CA GLY A 134 8.22 -1.63 -22.37
C GLY A 134 6.82 -2.17 -22.16
N PHE A 135 6.38 -2.31 -20.91
CA PHE A 135 5.03 -2.72 -20.50
C PHE A 135 4.32 -1.59 -19.75
N SER A 136 2.99 -1.63 -19.74
CA SER A 136 2.22 -1.01 -18.65
C SER A 136 2.42 -1.78 -17.33
N LEU A 137 1.97 -1.20 -16.20
CA LEU A 137 2.01 -1.92 -14.92
C LEU A 137 1.13 -3.18 -14.95
N GLU A 138 -0.04 -3.09 -15.58
CA GLU A 138 -0.99 -4.18 -15.74
C GLU A 138 -0.40 -5.29 -16.60
N GLU A 139 0.15 -4.95 -17.77
CA GLU A 139 0.84 -5.89 -18.65
C GLU A 139 2.01 -6.57 -17.92
N MET A 140 2.83 -5.82 -17.18
CA MET A 140 3.94 -6.39 -16.43
C MET A 140 3.46 -7.43 -15.40
N ALA A 141 2.33 -7.19 -14.73
CA ALA A 141 1.74 -8.14 -13.79
C ALA A 141 1.21 -9.40 -14.50
N GLU A 142 0.50 -9.25 -15.61
CA GLU A 142 0.01 -10.37 -16.42
C GLU A 142 1.16 -11.25 -16.93
N GLN A 143 2.20 -10.64 -17.48
CA GLN A 143 3.39 -11.35 -17.95
C GLN A 143 4.14 -12.03 -16.80
N GLY A 144 4.21 -11.37 -15.63
CA GLY A 144 4.82 -11.92 -14.42
C GLY A 144 4.08 -13.13 -13.84
N ILE A 145 2.78 -13.29 -14.12
CA ILE A 145 2.01 -14.51 -13.77
C ILE A 145 2.19 -15.59 -14.82
N ALA A 146 2.20 -15.22 -16.10
CA ALA A 146 2.26 -16.18 -17.21
C ALA A 146 3.57 -16.99 -17.24
N ALA A 147 4.68 -16.41 -16.79
CA ALA A 147 5.96 -17.11 -16.72
C ALA A 147 6.06 -17.97 -15.43
N SER A 148 6.37 -19.26 -15.59
CA SER A 148 6.51 -20.19 -14.46
C SER A 148 7.72 -19.92 -13.57
N THR A 149 8.78 -19.32 -14.12
CA THR A 149 10.03 -19.08 -13.40
C THR A 149 10.72 -17.82 -13.87
N GLY A 150 11.08 -16.97 -12.91
CA GLY A 150 11.78 -15.73 -13.17
C GLY A 150 13.24 -15.92 -13.60
N VAL A 151 13.80 -14.90 -14.25
CA VAL A 151 15.26 -14.75 -14.29
C VAL A 151 15.75 -14.27 -12.92
N SER A 152 16.95 -14.67 -12.52
CA SER A 152 17.55 -14.13 -11.30
C SER A 152 17.90 -12.67 -11.51
N ILE A 153 17.41 -11.79 -10.64
CA ILE A 153 17.77 -10.37 -10.60
C ILE A 153 18.85 -10.19 -9.53
N SER A 154 20.01 -9.67 -9.94
CA SER A 154 21.19 -9.57 -9.07
C SER A 154 21.10 -8.43 -8.05
N SER A 155 20.41 -7.34 -8.40
CA SER A 155 20.34 -6.13 -7.58
C SER A 155 18.92 -5.59 -7.50
N MET A 156 18.49 -5.25 -6.28
CA MET A 156 17.21 -4.57 -6.03
C MET A 156 17.31 -3.05 -5.98
N CYS A 157 18.52 -2.49 -6.05
CA CYS A 157 18.67 -1.04 -6.22
C CYS A 157 18.03 -0.64 -7.55
N THR A 158 16.98 0.17 -7.53
CA THR A 158 16.15 0.49 -8.72
C THR A 158 17.00 0.93 -9.92
N VAL A 159 18.05 1.73 -9.70
CA VAL A 159 18.95 2.20 -10.76
C VAL A 159 19.76 1.07 -11.40
N PHE A 160 20.30 0.16 -10.57
CA PHE A 160 21.07 -0.97 -11.06
C PHE A 160 20.16 -2.05 -11.66
N ALA A 161 18.98 -2.27 -11.08
CA ALA A 161 17.95 -3.16 -11.61
C ALA A 161 17.50 -2.71 -13.00
N GLU A 162 17.25 -1.41 -13.23
CA GLU A 162 16.86 -0.87 -14.54
C GLU A 162 17.94 -1.14 -15.61
N SER A 163 19.21 -0.96 -15.23
CA SER A 163 20.35 -1.27 -16.11
C SER A 163 20.47 -2.76 -16.41
N GLU A 164 20.30 -3.61 -15.40
CA GLU A 164 20.32 -5.08 -15.54
C GLU A 164 19.19 -5.56 -16.44
N VAL A 165 17.96 -5.09 -16.21
CA VAL A 165 16.77 -5.39 -17.00
C VAL A 165 16.97 -4.99 -18.46
N THR A 166 17.42 -3.77 -18.72
CA THR A 166 17.71 -3.30 -20.08
C THR A 166 18.75 -4.20 -20.77
N GLY A 167 19.79 -4.61 -20.04
CA GLY A 167 20.80 -5.54 -20.53
C GLY A 167 20.24 -6.93 -20.86
N LEU A 168 19.35 -7.48 -20.03
CA LEU A 168 18.67 -8.76 -20.28
C LEU A 168 17.81 -8.69 -21.54
N VAL A 169 17.03 -7.61 -21.69
CA VAL A 169 16.21 -7.38 -22.90
C VAL A 169 17.08 -7.33 -24.15
N HIS A 170 18.20 -6.60 -24.13
CA HIS A 170 19.12 -6.54 -25.29
C HIS A 170 19.81 -7.86 -25.62
N ARG A 171 19.96 -8.77 -24.64
CA ARG A 171 20.46 -10.13 -24.86
C ARG A 171 19.38 -11.08 -25.41
N GLY A 172 18.14 -10.62 -25.56
CA GLY A 172 17.03 -11.42 -26.07
C GLY A 172 16.38 -12.31 -25.01
N GLU A 173 16.58 -12.02 -23.72
CA GLU A 173 15.86 -12.72 -22.65
C GLU A 173 14.37 -12.44 -22.72
N ASP A 174 13.57 -13.45 -22.38
CA ASP A 174 12.12 -13.33 -22.36
C ASP A 174 11.67 -12.30 -21.32
N ARG A 175 11.03 -11.23 -21.79
CA ARG A 175 10.50 -10.14 -20.96
C ARG A 175 9.52 -10.63 -19.89
N ALA A 176 8.75 -11.69 -20.16
CA ALA A 176 7.85 -12.27 -19.18
C ALA A 176 8.61 -12.93 -18.01
N ARG A 177 9.71 -13.62 -18.32
CA ARG A 177 10.61 -14.18 -17.30
C ARG A 177 11.33 -13.09 -16.52
N ILE A 178 11.71 -11.98 -17.16
CA ILE A 178 12.27 -10.84 -16.45
C ILE A 178 11.24 -10.25 -15.49
N ALA A 179 10.01 -10.01 -15.96
CA ALA A 179 8.90 -9.54 -15.14
C ALA A 179 8.65 -10.45 -13.93
N ARG A 180 8.59 -11.78 -14.13
CA ARG A 180 8.46 -12.75 -13.03
C ARG A 180 9.59 -12.63 -12.01
N GLY A 181 10.85 -12.55 -12.45
CA GLY A 181 12.01 -12.45 -11.56
C GLY A 181 12.01 -11.17 -10.70
N LEU A 182 11.53 -10.06 -11.26
CA LEU A 182 11.37 -8.80 -10.54
C LEU A 182 10.29 -8.91 -9.44
N HIS A 183 9.13 -9.50 -9.75
CA HIS A 183 8.08 -9.73 -8.75
C HIS A 183 8.55 -10.70 -7.65
N GLU A 184 9.22 -11.81 -8.01
CA GLU A 184 9.79 -12.76 -7.06
C GLU A 184 10.79 -12.09 -6.11
N SER A 185 11.60 -11.16 -6.64
CA SER A 185 12.59 -10.42 -5.85
C SER A 185 11.94 -9.46 -4.84
N ILE A 186 10.85 -8.79 -5.23
CA ILE A 186 10.04 -7.97 -4.31
C ILE A 186 9.39 -8.87 -3.26
N ALA A 187 8.72 -9.95 -3.67
CA ALA A 187 8.02 -10.86 -2.77
C ALA A 187 8.96 -11.45 -1.71
N LYS A 188 10.14 -11.95 -2.12
CA LYS A 188 11.17 -12.47 -1.21
C LYS A 188 11.60 -11.44 -0.16
N ARG A 189 11.78 -10.18 -0.57
CA ARG A 189 12.11 -9.08 0.35
C ARG A 189 10.98 -8.82 1.33
N THR A 190 9.75 -8.72 0.84
CA THR A 190 8.55 -8.48 1.64
C THR A 190 8.30 -9.58 2.67
N LEU A 191 8.40 -10.85 2.27
CA LEU A 191 8.30 -12.01 3.16
C LEU A 191 9.36 -11.98 4.25
N SER A 192 10.56 -11.49 3.94
CA SER A 192 11.63 -11.31 4.93
C SER A 192 11.28 -10.22 5.95
N SER A 193 10.65 -9.11 5.54
CA SER A 193 10.13 -8.08 6.45
C SER A 193 9.01 -8.61 7.34
N LEU A 194 8.04 -9.34 6.76
CA LEU A 194 6.95 -9.97 7.52
C LEU A 194 7.48 -10.90 8.62
N LYS A 195 8.53 -11.69 8.33
CA LYS A 195 9.18 -12.55 9.33
C LYS A 195 9.82 -11.77 10.46
N ARG A 196 10.44 -10.61 10.20
CA ARG A 196 11.11 -9.80 11.23
C ARG A 196 10.16 -9.22 12.28
N VAL A 197 8.94 -8.87 11.88
CA VAL A 197 7.89 -8.38 12.80
C VAL A 197 7.03 -9.50 13.38
N ASN A 198 7.41 -10.76 13.15
CA ASN A 198 6.63 -11.95 13.53
C ASN A 198 5.17 -11.89 13.05
N ALA A 199 4.94 -11.43 11.82
CA ALA A 199 3.62 -11.35 11.22
C ALA A 199 2.93 -12.73 11.21
N ARG A 200 1.63 -12.75 11.46
CA ARG A 200 0.80 -13.96 11.52
C ARG A 200 -0.42 -13.81 10.62
N GLY A 201 -0.91 -14.94 10.12
CA GLY A 201 -2.15 -14.99 9.35
C GLY A 201 -3.41 -14.93 10.24
N PRO A 202 -4.53 -14.40 9.73
CA PRO A 202 -4.67 -13.79 8.40
C PRO A 202 -3.95 -12.44 8.25
N LEU A 203 -3.26 -12.28 7.12
CA LEU A 203 -2.53 -11.08 6.71
C LEU A 203 -3.41 -10.26 5.76
N VAL A 204 -3.69 -9.01 6.10
CA VAL A 204 -4.36 -8.08 5.18
C VAL A 204 -3.32 -7.45 4.27
N PHE A 205 -3.41 -7.68 2.96
CA PHE A 205 -2.56 -7.02 1.97
C PHE A 205 -3.30 -5.81 1.38
N ALA A 206 -2.82 -4.62 1.72
CA ALA A 206 -3.35 -3.31 1.36
C ALA A 206 -2.36 -2.50 0.49
N GLY A 207 -2.79 -1.29 0.11
CA GLY A 207 -2.01 -0.38 -0.73
C GLY A 207 -2.19 -0.65 -2.23
N GLY A 208 -1.65 0.24 -3.06
CA GLY A 208 -1.82 0.16 -4.51
C GLY A 208 -1.25 -1.10 -5.14
N VAL A 209 -0.14 -1.64 -4.59
CA VAL A 209 0.49 -2.85 -5.13
C VAL A 209 -0.31 -4.12 -4.80
N ALA A 210 -1.24 -4.09 -3.84
CA ALA A 210 -2.17 -5.20 -3.62
C ALA A 210 -3.15 -5.40 -4.80
N LYS A 211 -3.23 -4.45 -5.74
CA LYS A 211 -3.99 -4.58 -7.00
C LYS A 211 -3.18 -5.28 -8.10
N ASN A 212 -1.89 -5.53 -7.88
CA ASN A 212 -1.05 -6.29 -8.79
C ASN A 212 -1.22 -7.80 -8.51
N PRO A 213 -1.86 -8.57 -9.41
CA PRO A 213 -2.17 -9.98 -9.15
C PRO A 213 -0.92 -10.86 -9.03
N ALA A 214 0.20 -10.50 -9.66
CA ALA A 214 1.45 -11.25 -9.54
C ALA A 214 2.02 -11.13 -8.12
N MET A 215 1.96 -9.92 -7.55
CA MET A 215 2.36 -9.69 -6.16
C MET A 215 1.45 -10.42 -5.18
N VAL A 216 0.13 -10.35 -5.38
CA VAL A 216 -0.82 -11.08 -4.52
C VAL A 216 -0.54 -12.58 -4.55
N ALA A 217 -0.36 -13.17 -5.73
CA ALA A 217 -0.06 -14.60 -5.87
C ALA A 217 1.23 -15.01 -5.16
N LEU A 218 2.32 -14.26 -5.38
CA LEU A 218 3.63 -14.58 -4.78
C LEU A 218 3.67 -14.38 -3.27
N ILE A 219 2.99 -13.36 -2.74
CA ILE A 219 2.88 -13.17 -1.29
C ILE A 219 2.01 -14.28 -0.67
N SER A 220 0.91 -14.66 -1.33
CA SER A 220 0.04 -15.76 -0.87
C SER A 220 0.77 -17.12 -0.88
N GLU A 221 1.62 -17.37 -1.87
CA GLU A 221 2.42 -18.58 -1.96
C GLU A 221 3.49 -18.65 -0.86
N GLY A 222 4.13 -17.52 -0.55
CA GLY A 222 5.28 -17.48 0.35
C GLY A 222 4.96 -17.17 1.82
N PHE A 223 3.75 -16.71 2.14
CA PHE A 223 3.35 -16.37 3.51
C PHE A 223 2.73 -17.58 4.21
N GLU A 224 3.15 -17.85 5.45
CA GLU A 224 2.60 -18.93 6.28
C GLU A 224 1.27 -18.49 6.92
N GLY A 225 0.21 -18.41 6.11
CA GLY A 225 -1.15 -18.08 6.53
C GLY A 225 -2.01 -17.49 5.41
N ASP A 226 -3.29 -17.27 5.70
CA ASP A 226 -4.21 -16.68 4.73
C ASP A 226 -3.83 -15.23 4.41
N VAL A 227 -3.84 -14.88 3.12
CA VAL A 227 -3.68 -13.51 2.64
C VAL A 227 -5.05 -12.99 2.19
N LEU A 228 -5.50 -11.92 2.85
CA LEU A 228 -6.77 -11.26 2.60
C LEU A 228 -6.52 -9.95 1.86
N VAL A 229 -7.15 -9.78 0.69
CA VAL A 229 -7.09 -8.53 -0.08
C VAL A 229 -8.47 -7.86 0.01
N PRO A 230 -8.57 -6.63 0.55
CA PRO A 230 -9.81 -5.86 0.52
C PRO A 230 -10.28 -5.58 -0.91
N GLU A 231 -11.59 -5.40 -1.10
CA GLU A 231 -12.16 -5.03 -2.41
C GLU A 231 -11.53 -3.75 -2.97
N GLU A 232 -11.36 -2.72 -2.14
CA GLU A 232 -10.55 -1.55 -2.47
C GLU A 232 -9.38 -1.41 -1.49
N ALA A 233 -8.28 -2.06 -1.84
CA ALA A 233 -7.07 -2.17 -1.02
C ALA A 233 -6.37 -0.82 -0.72
N GLN A 234 -6.57 0.22 -1.54
CA GLN A 234 -5.96 1.54 -1.32
C GLN A 234 -6.66 2.33 -0.20
N THR A 235 -7.93 2.06 0.07
CA THR A 235 -8.73 2.89 1.00
C THR A 235 -8.59 2.49 2.47
N VAL A 236 -7.82 1.45 2.79
CA VAL A 236 -7.69 0.91 4.16
C VAL A 236 -7.16 1.96 5.14
N GLY A 237 -6.16 2.74 4.74
CA GLY A 237 -5.62 3.84 5.55
C GLY A 237 -6.65 4.93 5.81
N ALA A 238 -7.36 5.38 4.77
CA ALA A 238 -8.40 6.40 4.88
C ALA A 238 -9.57 5.94 5.77
N LEU A 239 -10.02 4.69 5.63
CA LEU A 239 -11.01 4.07 6.50
C LEU A 239 -10.57 4.08 7.96
N GLY A 240 -9.32 3.66 8.21
CA GLY A 240 -8.72 3.67 9.53
C GLY A 240 -8.65 5.07 10.15
N ALA A 241 -8.32 6.08 9.34
CA ALA A 241 -8.30 7.47 9.77
C ALA A 241 -9.70 7.91 10.22
N ALA A 242 -10.73 7.68 9.39
CA ALA A 242 -12.11 8.05 9.73
C ALA A 242 -12.62 7.40 11.03
N LEU A 243 -12.20 6.15 11.30
CA LEU A 243 -12.56 5.41 12.52
C LEU A 243 -11.77 5.85 13.77
N SER A 244 -10.68 6.59 13.59
CA SER A 244 -9.79 7.01 14.67
C SER A 244 -10.17 8.35 15.31
N LEU A 245 -11.35 8.89 14.97
CA LEU A 245 -11.85 10.14 15.56
C LEU A 245 -11.97 9.97 17.09
N GLY A 246 -11.23 10.80 17.84
CA GLY A 246 -11.16 10.74 19.31
C GLY A 246 -9.99 9.94 19.89
N ALA A 247 -9.28 9.12 19.08
CA ALA A 247 -8.08 8.40 19.52
C ALA A 247 -6.84 9.31 19.64
N ALA A 248 -6.88 10.51 19.06
CA ALA A 248 -5.77 11.47 19.03
C ALA A 248 -5.53 12.24 20.35
N ALA A 249 -6.24 11.91 21.44
CA ALA A 249 -6.11 12.62 22.72
C ALA A 249 -4.88 12.21 23.56
N HIS A 250 -4.08 11.23 23.11
CA HIS A 250 -2.93 10.71 23.87
C HIS A 250 -1.70 10.46 22.99
N GLN A 251 -1.11 11.51 22.42
CA GLN A 251 0.32 11.54 22.07
C GLN A 251 0.88 12.92 22.38
#